data_AF-A0A6M0AFP7-F1
#
_entry.id   AF-A0A6M0AFP7-F1
#
_cell.length_a   1.000
_cell.length_b   1.000
_cell.length_c   1.000
_cell.angle_alpha   90.00
_cell.angle_beta   90.00
_cell.angle_gamma   90.00
#
_symmetry.space_group_name_H-M   'P 1'
#
loop_
_entity.id
_entity.type
_entity.pdbx_description
1 polymer ?
#
loop_
_entity_poly.entity_id
_entity_poly.type
_entity_poly.pdbx_seq_one_letter_code
_entity_poly.pdbx_strand_id
1 'polypeptide(L)' 'EFTEYCIDGDNQAREKMSQRANGARSLPQIFINDQHIGGCDELHTLEFQGELDNLLKAS' A
#
# COMPACT_ATOMS: atom_id res chain seq x y z
N GLU A 1 10.25 1.64 -9.76
CA GLU A 1 11.04 1.21 -8.58
C GLU A 1 10.11 1.12 -7.38
N PHE A 2 10.36 0.27 -6.40
CA PHE A 2 9.55 0.21 -5.18
C PHE A 2 10.45 0.20 -3.94
N THR A 3 9.93 0.67 -2.82
CA THR A 3 10.60 0.62 -1.52
C THR A 3 9.73 -0.17 -0.55
N GLU A 4 10.31 -1.20 0.06
CA GLU A 4 9.64 -1.98 1.09
C GLU A 4 10.07 -1.48 2.47
N TYR A 5 9.09 -1.34 3.37
CA TYR A 5 9.31 -0.99 4.77
C TYR A 5 8.83 -2.14 5.64
N CYS A 6 9.77 -2.96 6.13
CA CYS A 6 9.47 -4.01 7.09
C CYS A 6 9.21 -3.38 8.46
N ILE A 7 7.96 -3.44 8.92
CA ILE A 7 7.52 -2.90 10.21
C ILE A 7 7.07 -4.00 11.18
N ASP A 8 7.44 -5.25 10.90
CA ASP A 8 7.11 -6.39 11.75
C ASP A 8 7.77 -6.25 13.13
N GLY A 9 6.96 -6.43 14.18
CA GLY A 9 7.39 -6.23 15.56
C GLY A 9 7.58 -4.78 16.00
N ASP A 10 7.55 -3.80 15.09
CA ASP A 10 7.62 -2.38 15.42
C ASP A 10 6.20 -1.79 15.55
N ASN A 11 5.70 -1.75 16.78
CA ASN A 11 4.38 -1.20 17.08
C ASN A 11 4.25 0.27 16.69
N GLN A 12 5.31 1.07 16.82
CA GLN A 12 5.26 2.49 16.50
C GLN A 12 5.19 2.71 14.99
N ALA A 13 5.97 1.96 14.22
CA ALA A 13 5.90 1.99 12.76
C ALA A 13 4.56 1.45 12.25
N ARG A 14 3.98 0.41 12.87
CA ARG A 14 2.63 -0.08 12.57
C ARG A 14 1.56 0.96 12.84
N GLU A 15 1.66 1.72 13.93
CA GLU A 15 0.72 2.80 14.23
C GLU A 15 0.79 3.92 13.17
N LYS A 16 2.01 4.34 12.79
CA LYS A 16 2.20 5.34 11.71
C LYS A 16 1.67 4.85 10.37
N MET A 17 1.94 3.59 10.02
CA MET A 17 1.40 2.97 8.80
C MET A 17 -0.13 2.94 8.85
N SER A 18 -0.71 2.54 9.98
CA SER A 18 -2.17 2.47 10.15
C SER A 18 -2.83 3.84 9.99
N GLN A 19 -2.23 4.90 10.53
CA GLN A 19 -2.70 6.28 10.34
C GLN A 19 -2.69 6.69 8.86
N ARG A 20 -1.67 6.29 8.09
CA ARG A 20 -1.61 6.53 6.64
C ARG A 20 -2.59 5.67 5.83
N ALA A 21 -2.91 4.48 6.34
CA ALA A 21 -3.75 3.48 5.68
C ALA A 21 -5.24 3.55 6.13
N ASN A 22 -5.73 4.74 6.50
CA ASN A 22 -7.11 4.96 6.97
C ASN A 22 -7.55 4.04 8.13
N GLY A 23 -6.61 3.69 9.02
CA GLY A 23 -6.85 2.80 10.17
C GLY A 23 -6.65 1.31 9.88
N ALA A 24 -6.26 0.92 8.66
CA ALA A 24 -5.91 -0.47 8.37
C ALA A 24 -4.71 -0.94 9.20
N ARG A 25 -4.72 -2.21 9.64
CA ARG A 25 -3.68 -2.79 10.51
C ARG A 25 -3.07 -4.08 9.98
N SER A 26 -3.70 -4.69 8.98
CA SER A 26 -3.18 -5.84 8.24
C SER A 26 -1.98 -5.41 7.41
N LEU A 27 -1.00 -6.29 7.26
CA LEU A 27 0.10 -6.13 6.31
C LEU A 27 -0.06 -7.18 5.20
N PRO A 28 0.39 -6.88 3.96
CA PRO A 28 1.00 -5.62 3.52
C PRO A 28 -0.02 -4.47 3.37
N GLN A 29 0.46 -3.22 3.42
CA GLN A 29 -0.28 -2.03 2.97
C GLN A 29 0.52 -1.32 1.88
N ILE A 30 -0.09 -1.15 0.74
CA ILE A 30 0.52 -0.72 -0.51
C ILE A 30 0.13 0.72 -0.79
N PHE A 31 1.14 1.51 -1.18
CA PHE A 31 0.99 2.90 -1.55
C PHE A 31 1.66 3.13 -2.90
N ILE A 32 0.99 3.83 -3.79
CA ILE A 32 1.51 4.25 -5.09
C ILE A 32 1.40 5.77 -5.14
N ASN A 33 2.51 6.49 -5.35
CA ASN A 33 2.54 7.96 -5.40
C ASN A 33 1.85 8.62 -4.19
N ASP A 34 2.17 8.15 -2.98
CA ASP A 34 1.54 8.54 -1.70
C ASP A 34 0.04 8.25 -1.55
N GLN A 35 -0.61 7.69 -2.57
CA GLN A 35 -1.98 7.22 -2.49
C GLN A 35 -2.03 5.83 -1.86
N HIS A 36 -2.86 5.69 -0.81
CA HIS A 36 -3.15 4.38 -0.22
C HIS A 36 -4.00 3.56 -1.18
N ILE A 37 -3.50 2.38 -1.55
CA ILE A 37 -4.18 1.44 -2.45
C ILE A 37 -4.95 0.40 -1.65
N GLY A 38 -4.37 -0.10 -0.56
CA GLY A 38 -4.93 -1.20 0.22
C GLY A 38 -3.89 -2.29 0.45
N GLY A 39 -4.34 -3.52 0.60
CA GLY A 39 -3.48 -4.69 0.70
C GLY A 39 -3.22 -5.34 -0.66
N CYS A 40 -2.92 -6.64 -0.62
CA CYS A 40 -2.65 -7.44 -1.80
C CYS A 40 -3.89 -7.57 -2.72
N ASP A 41 -5.07 -7.73 -2.12
CA ASP A 41 -6.32 -7.94 -2.86
C ASP A 41 -6.72 -6.71 -3.68
N GLU A 42 -6.59 -5.52 -3.10
CA GLU A 42 -6.85 -4.26 -3.80
C GLU A 42 -5.85 -4.04 -4.95
N LEU A 43 -4.56 -4.36 -4.75
CA LEU A 43 -3.58 -4.29 -5.82
C LEU A 43 -3.92 -5.25 -6.97
N HIS A 44 -4.27 -6.50 -6.66
CA HIS A 44 -4.67 -7.48 -7.68
C HIS A 44 -5.97 -7.07 -8.40
N THR A 45 -6.89 -6.41 -7.71
CA THR A 45 -8.11 -5.89 -8.32
C THR A 45 -7.79 -4.81 -9.35
N LEU A 46 -6.88 -3.88 -9.05
CA LEU A 46 -6.43 -2.85 -9.99
C LEU A 46 -5.71 -3.43 -11.21
N GLU A 47 -4.90 -4.47 -11.01
CA GLU A 47 -4.25 -5.19 -12.12
C GLU A 47 -5.30 -5.86 -13.01
N PHE A 48 -6.28 -6.56 -12.41
CA PHE A 48 -7.36 -7.20 -13.15
C PHE A 48 -8.22 -6.19 -13.93
N GLN A 49 -8.41 -4.99 -13.40
CA GLN A 49 -9.12 -3.89 -14.06
C GLN A 49 -8.27 -3.21 -15.15
N GLY A 50 -6.96 -3.49 -15.24
CA GLY A 50 -6.04 -2.81 -16.15
C GLY A 50 -5.75 -1.35 -15.74
N GLU A 51 -6.04 -0.99 -14.49
CA GLU A 51 -5.85 0.37 -13.95
C GLU A 51 -4.48 0.53 -13.27
N LEU A 52 -3.87 -0.58 -12.83
CA LEU A 52 -2.58 -0.55 -12.13
C LEU A 52 -1.48 0.12 -12.96
N ASP A 53 -1.37 -0.23 -14.24
CA ASP A 53 -0.39 0.36 -15.16
C ASP A 53 -0.51 1.88 -15.26
N ASN A 54 -1.73 2.42 -15.21
CA ASN A 54 -1.96 3.86 -15.28
C ASN A 54 -1.47 4.56 -14.01
N LEU A 55 -1.71 3.95 -12.84
CA LEU A 55 -1.23 4.46 -11.56
C LEU A 55 0.30 4.42 -11.48
N LEU A 56 0.93 3.37 -12.00
CA LEU A 56 2.39 3.23 -12.01
C LEU A 56 3.07 4.20 -13.00
N LYS A 57 2.45 4.48 -14.15
CA LYS A 57 3.00 5.42 -15.15
C LYS A 57 2.83 6.89 -14.78
N ALA A 58 1.97 7.20 -13.83
CA ALA A 58 1.81 8.55 -13.29
C ALA A 58 2.97 8.99 -12.37
N SER A 59 3.98 8.11 -12.16
CA SER A 59 5.19 8.35 -11.35
C SER A 59 6.41 8.81 -12.14
#